data_AF-A0A354CNW3-F1
#
_entry.id   AF-A0A354CNW3-F1
#
_cell.length_a   1.000
_cell.length_b   1.000
_cell.length_c   1.000
_cell.angle_alpha   90.00
_cell.angle_beta   90.00
_cell.angle_gamma   90.00
#
_symmetry.space_group_name_H-M   'P 1'
#
loop_
_entity.id
_entity.type
_entity.pdbx_description
1 polymer ?
#
loop_
_entity_poly.entity_id
_entity_poly.type
_entity_poly.pdbx_seq_one_letter_code
_entity_poly.pdbx_strand_id
1 'polypeptide(L)'
;MLVNESLNFINRTKKEIPYEQFDTEYTDSFYHPDDEIMSLVLGLPQDMRTIIILHVYEELTLRECASIARIPLSTAKTRYYAALKQLRNSMEDHNE
;
A
#
# COMPACT_ATOMS: atom_id res chain seq x y z
N MET A 1 -41.40 19.36 -10.11
CA MET A 1 -40.57 18.49 -10.98
C MET A 1 -39.40 18.01 -10.12
N LEU A 2 -39.66 17.02 -9.28
CA LEU A 2 -38.78 16.58 -8.20
C LEU A 2 -38.89 15.06 -8.16
N VAL A 3 -38.20 14.37 -9.06
CA VAL A 3 -38.07 12.90 -8.98
C VAL A 3 -36.83 12.34 -9.67
N ASN A 4 -35.92 13.15 -10.20
CA ASN A 4 -34.81 12.59 -11.00
C ASN A 4 -33.39 13.02 -10.59
N GLU A 5 -33.18 13.34 -9.31
CA GLU A 5 -31.83 13.61 -8.78
C GLU A 5 -31.26 12.54 -7.85
N SER A 6 -32.05 11.55 -7.42
CA SER A 6 -31.55 10.49 -6.53
C SER A 6 -30.81 9.35 -7.25
N LEU A 7 -30.96 9.20 -8.58
CA LEU A 7 -30.29 8.16 -9.37
C LEU A 7 -28.87 8.54 -9.83
N ASN A 8 -28.51 9.82 -9.83
CA ASN A 8 -27.18 10.27 -10.24
C ASN A 8 -26.10 10.10 -9.17
N PHE A 9 -26.48 9.86 -7.91
CA PHE A 9 -25.50 9.66 -6.84
C PHE A 9 -24.92 8.24 -6.81
N ILE A 10 -25.73 7.22 -7.17
CA ILE A 10 -25.32 5.82 -7.09
C ILE A 10 -24.46 5.39 -8.29
N ASN A 11 -24.71 5.94 -9.48
CA ASN A 11 -23.91 5.61 -10.67
C ASN A 11 -22.54 6.32 -10.72
N ARG A 12 -22.33 7.37 -9.92
CA ARG A 12 -21.07 8.13 -9.89
C ARG A 12 -20.02 7.53 -8.94
N THR A 13 -20.44 6.66 -8.01
CA THR A 13 -19.52 5.98 -7.06
C THR A 13 -19.16 4.55 -7.49
N LYS A 14 -19.87 3.97 -8.46
CA LYS A 14 -19.68 2.57 -8.90
C LYS A 14 -19.07 2.41 -10.29
N LYS A 15 -18.95 3.47 -11.08
CA LYS A 15 -18.37 3.43 -12.42
C LYS A 15 -17.32 4.51 -12.51
N GLU A 16 -16.10 4.06 -12.25
CA GLU A 16 -14.81 4.66 -12.58
C GLU A 16 -13.90 4.39 -11.38
N ILE A 17 -13.30 3.20 -11.41
CA ILE A 17 -11.93 3.04 -11.00
C ILE A 17 -11.16 3.23 -12.31
N PRO A 18 -10.89 4.47 -12.79
CA PRO A 18 -10.00 4.63 -13.92
C PRO A 18 -8.62 4.28 -13.37
N TYR A 19 -8.09 3.17 -13.86
CA TYR A 19 -6.67 2.86 -13.80
C TYR A 19 -5.91 3.77 -14.79
N GLU A 20 -6.27 5.06 -14.85
CA GLU A 20 -5.74 6.01 -15.82
C GLU A 20 -4.73 6.91 -15.12
N GLN A 21 -3.47 6.62 -15.45
CA GLN A 21 -2.35 7.55 -15.54
C GLN A 21 -2.20 8.45 -14.29
N PHE A 22 -1.35 8.01 -13.37
CA PHE A 22 -0.70 8.97 -12.47
C PHE A 22 0.00 10.00 -13.36
N ASP A 23 -0.60 11.18 -13.48
CA ASP A 23 -0.01 12.34 -14.11
C ASP A 23 1.30 12.63 -13.38
N THR A 24 2.38 12.22 -14.04
CA THR A 24 3.75 12.58 -13.73
C THR A 24 3.86 14.07 -14.02
N GLU A 25 3.66 14.91 -13.00
CA GLU A 25 4.26 16.26 -12.86
C GLU A 25 3.71 16.96 -11.61
N TYR A 26 4.24 16.60 -10.43
CA TYR A 26 4.20 17.45 -9.25
C TYR A 26 5.61 17.58 -8.67
N THR A 27 6.24 18.68 -9.06
CA THR A 27 7.31 19.44 -8.39
C THR A 27 8.65 18.73 -8.09
N ASP A 28 9.62 19.10 -8.91
CA ASP A 28 11.05 19.19 -8.63
C ASP A 28 11.36 19.69 -7.18
N SER A 29 12.33 19.03 -6.54
CA SER A 29 13.04 19.43 -5.31
C SER A 29 12.37 19.24 -3.94
N PHE A 30 12.14 17.99 -3.52
CA PHE A 30 12.36 17.53 -2.13
C PHE A 30 12.56 16.01 -2.18
N TYR A 31 13.80 15.53 -2.25
CA TYR A 31 14.09 14.11 -2.06
C TYR A 31 13.78 13.79 -0.60
N HIS A 32 12.57 13.30 -0.31
CA HIS A 32 12.27 12.72 0.99
C HIS A 32 12.83 11.30 0.96
N PRO A 33 13.75 10.91 1.87
CA PRO A 33 14.23 9.53 1.96
C PRO A 33 13.08 8.51 2.07
N ASP A 34 11.94 8.96 2.60
CA ASP A 34 10.70 8.17 2.69
C ASP A 34 10.13 7.76 1.33
N ASP A 35 10.36 8.54 0.26
CA ASP A 35 9.88 8.22 -1.09
C ASP A 35 10.63 7.03 -1.69
N GLU A 36 11.95 6.97 -1.46
CA GLU A 36 12.78 5.85 -1.90
C GLU A 36 12.37 4.56 -1.16
N ILE A 37 12.21 4.63 0.16
CA ILE A 37 11.75 3.49 0.97
C ILE A 37 10.35 3.04 0.55
N MET A 38 9.44 3.99 0.33
CA MET A 38 8.08 3.69 -0.11
C MET A 38 8.09 2.99 -1.47
N SER A 39 8.95 3.40 -2.40
CA SER A 39 9.09 2.74 -3.70
C SER A 39 9.47 1.25 -3.57
N LEU A 40 10.38 0.93 -2.64
CA LEU A 40 10.77 -0.45 -2.34
C LEU A 40 9.63 -1.24 -1.72
N VAL A 41 8.87 -0.63 -0.81
CA VAL A 41 7.68 -1.23 -0.19
C VAL A 41 6.59 -1.51 -1.23
N LEU A 42 6.39 -0.60 -2.18
CA LEU A 42 5.45 -0.80 -3.30
C LEU A 42 5.88 -1.97 -4.20
N GLY A 43 7.19 -2.19 -4.37
CA GLY A 43 7.76 -3.32 -5.11
C GLY A 43 7.60 -4.70 -4.45
N LEU A 44 7.23 -4.77 -3.17
CA LEU A 44 6.99 -6.05 -2.49
C LEU A 44 5.76 -6.80 -3.05
N PRO A 45 5.71 -8.14 -2.92
CA PRO A 45 4.47 -8.89 -3.13
C PRO A 45 3.33 -8.34 -2.26
N GLN A 46 2.11 -8.29 -2.81
CA GLN A 46 0.95 -7.68 -2.16
C GLN A 46 0.73 -8.15 -0.71
N ASP A 47 0.88 -9.46 -0.47
CA ASP A 47 0.74 -10.07 0.84
C ASP A 47 1.74 -9.55 1.88
N MET A 48 2.97 -9.27 1.44
CA MET A 48 4.05 -8.74 2.27
C MET A 48 3.90 -7.24 2.48
N ARG A 49 3.63 -6.51 1.38
CA ARG A 49 3.36 -5.07 1.39
C ARG A 49 2.24 -4.71 2.34
N THR A 50 1.14 -5.46 2.32
CA THR A 50 -0.01 -5.23 3.21
C THR A 50 0.41 -5.28 4.68
N ILE A 51 1.26 -6.23 5.07
CA ILE A 51 1.73 -6.34 6.46
C ILE A 51 2.68 -5.19 6.82
N ILE A 52 3.54 -4.75 5.90
CA ILE A 52 4.43 -3.61 6.14
C ILE A 52 3.65 -2.31 6.30
N ILE A 53 2.69 -2.02 5.42
CA ILE A 53 1.86 -0.82 5.52
C ILE A 53 1.13 -0.80 6.87
N LEU A 54 0.44 -1.89 7.21
CA LEU A 54 -0.32 -1.95 8.47
C LEU A 54 0.59 -1.88 9.72
N HIS A 55 1.73 -2.57 9.73
CA HIS A 55 2.55 -2.65 10.94
C HIS A 55 3.45 -1.43 11.14
N VAL A 56 4.03 -0.92 10.06
CA VAL A 56 5.09 0.10 10.11
C VAL A 56 4.52 1.50 9.89
N TYR A 57 3.65 1.68 8.90
CA TYR A 57 3.11 3.00 8.57
C TYR A 57 1.86 3.34 9.40
N GLU A 58 1.01 2.35 9.69
CA GLU A 58 -0.20 2.54 10.51
C GLU A 58 0.04 2.18 12.00
N GLU A 59 1.26 1.83 12.38
CA GLU A 59 1.68 1.47 13.75
C GLU A 59 0.85 0.37 14.42
N LEU A 60 0.17 -0.48 13.66
CA LEU A 60 -0.67 -1.56 14.20
C LEU A 60 0.20 -2.73 14.68
N THR A 61 -0.25 -3.47 15.69
CA THR A 61 0.45 -4.70 16.09
C THR A 61 0.29 -5.80 15.03
N LEU A 62 1.24 -6.73 14.96
CA LEU A 62 1.12 -7.90 14.07
C LEU A 62 -0.15 -8.74 14.33
N ARG A 63 -0.72 -8.67 15.55
CA ARG A 63 -1.99 -9.32 15.89
C ARG A 63 -3.18 -8.60 15.24
N GLU A 64 -3.20 -7.27 15.27
CA GLU A 64 -4.22 -6.47 14.58
C GLU A 64 -4.10 -6.64 13.06
N CYS A 65 -2.88 -6.61 12.52
CA CYS A 65 -2.61 -6.89 11.12
C CYS A 65 -3.17 -8.25 10.70
N ALA A 66 -2.92 -9.31 11.48
CA ALA A 66 -3.45 -10.64 11.24
C ALA A 66 -4.99 -10.69 11.25
N SER A 67 -5.60 -9.94 12.17
CA SER A 67 -7.06 -9.84 12.30
C SER A 67 -7.69 -9.11 11.12
N ILE A 68 -7.10 -7.98 10.69
CA ILE A 68 -7.54 -7.19 9.54
C ILE A 68 -7.39 -7.98 8.24
N ALA A 69 -6.22 -8.60 8.03
CA ALA A 69 -5.94 -9.39 6.84
C ALA A 69 -6.60 -10.79 6.86
N ARG A 70 -7.27 -11.16 7.96
CA ARG A 70 -7.93 -12.46 8.18
C ARG A 70 -6.99 -13.65 7.93
N ILE A 71 -5.78 -13.57 8.46
CA ILE A 71 -4.75 -14.62 8.38
C ILE A 71 -4.29 -15.04 9.79
N PRO A 72 -3.67 -16.22 9.95
CA PRO A 72 -3.04 -16.59 11.20
C PRO A 72 -1.92 -15.61 11.60
N LEU A 73 -1.75 -15.38 12.91
CA LEU A 73 -0.65 -14.56 13.43
C LEU A 73 0.73 -15.10 13.01
N SER A 74 0.88 -16.41 12.90
CA SER A 74 2.10 -17.03 12.37
C SER A 74 2.37 -16.59 10.93
N THR A 75 1.35 -16.57 10.07
CA THR A 75 1.45 -16.12 8.69
C THR A 75 1.78 -14.63 8.61
N ALA A 76 1.16 -13.78 9.44
CA ALA A 76 1.49 -12.36 9.51
C ALA A 76 2.96 -12.14 9.89
N LYS A 77 3.47 -12.87 10.90
CA LYS A 77 4.88 -12.85 11.28
C LYS A 77 5.80 -13.31 10.14
N THR A 78 5.50 -14.45 9.52
CA THR A 78 6.32 -14.96 8.40
C THR A 78 6.36 -13.99 7.23
N ARG A 79 5.22 -13.39 6.86
CA ARG A 79 5.15 -12.36 5.81
C ARG A 79 5.94 -11.10 6.20
N TYR A 80 5.84 -10.65 7.45
CA TYR A 80 6.60 -9.51 7.94
C TYR A 80 8.12 -9.74 7.83
N TYR A 81 8.63 -10.86 8.36
CA TYR A 81 10.06 -11.15 8.29
C TYR A 81 10.55 -11.40 6.85
N ALA A 82 9.72 -12.02 6.00
CA ALA A 82 10.04 -12.18 4.58
C ALA A 82 10.11 -10.82 3.86
N ALA A 83 9.17 -9.91 4.16
CA ALA A 83 9.18 -8.55 3.64
C ALA A 83 10.44 -7.80 4.04
N LEU A 84 10.83 -7.83 5.33
CA LEU A 84 12.07 -7.20 5.80
C LEU A 84 13.32 -7.78 5.12
N LYS A 85 13.36 -9.11 4.91
CA LYS A 85 14.45 -9.76 4.18
C LYS A 85 14.53 -9.26 2.75
N GLN A 86 13.39 -9.15 2.06
CA GLN A 86 13.35 -8.69 0.68
C GLN A 86 13.73 -7.22 0.56
N LEU A 87 13.22 -6.36 1.43
CA LEU A 87 13.59 -4.94 1.47
C LEU A 87 15.09 -4.75 1.70
N ARG A 88 15.69 -5.50 2.63
CA ARG A 88 17.15 -5.45 2.84
C ARG A 88 17.92 -5.83 1.59
N ASN A 89 17.54 -6.92 0.93
CA ASN A 89 18.19 -7.34 -0.30
C ASN A 89 18.08 -6.26 -1.39
N SER A 90 16.89 -5.67 -1.57
CA SER A 90 16.71 -4.58 -2.54
C SER A 90 17.56 -3.36 -2.21
N MET A 91 17.73 -3.01 -0.93
CA MET A 91 18.63 -1.91 -0.52
C MET A 91 20.11 -2.23 -0.75
N GLU A 92 20.53 -3.50 -0.59
CA GLU A 92 21.89 -3.94 -0.91
C GLU A 92 22.15 -3.86 -2.42
N ASP A 93 21.21 -4.33 -3.26
CA ASP A 93 21.30 -4.27 -4.71
C ASP A 93 21.37 -2.83 -5.25
N HIS A 94 20.75 -1.85 -4.57
CA HIS A 94 20.80 -0.43 -4.95
C HIS A 94 22.11 0.28 -4.59
N ASN A 95 22.96 -0.32 -3.73
CA ASN A 95 24.23 0.26 -3.28
C ASN A 95 25.46 -0.24 -4.07
N GLU A 96 25.27 -1.05 -5.12
CA GLU A 96 26.31 -1.47 -6.09
C GLU A 96 26.20 -0.68 -7.41
#